data_AF-A0A7R8WSP8-F1
#
_entry.id   AF-A0A7R8WSP8-F1
#
_cell.length_a   1.000
_cell.length_b   1.000
_cell.length_c   1.000
_cell.angle_alpha   90.00
_cell.angle_beta   90.00
_cell.angle_gamma   90.00
#
_symmetry.space_group_name_H-M   'P 1'
#
loop_
_entity.id
_entity.type
_entity.pdbx_description
1 polymer ?
#
loop_
_entity_poly.entity_id
_entity_poly.type
_entity_poly.pdbx_seq_one_letter_code
_entity_poly.pdbx_strand_id
1 'polypeptide(L)'
;MLQSFGELSKHVKPRYGKIRADNAIFRLHYRATSLFLLTCCILVTSIQFIGKPIQCIHGSEEASGAVNTFCWISSTFTMPDYYDKIEGTEVAHWGLGPDLPNMEKKYHSYYLFLKFVLCEFLNFANVMINIYLTNVFLDHEFTTYGTEVIRFAQEDQENRTDPMRKIFPRVTKCTWYQYGPSGSLNKLDTLCVLALNIVNEKVYVFLWFWFIVLAALTGAALIYRLSTMLVPFIRLRMLRLRGGSSYDVFLDSIIPKLNVGDWFMLYQIGRHMDSLIYRRFLSKFAKSLNELEGRHLEMAALKSSPSLG
;
A
#
# COMPACT_ATOMS: atom_id res chain seq x y z
N MET A 1 55.20 29.46 4.38
CA MET A 1 53.87 28.82 4.52
C MET A 1 53.60 28.36 5.95
N LEU A 2 54.49 27.61 6.60
CA LEU A 2 54.33 27.17 8.01
C LEU A 2 54.51 28.29 9.06
N GLN A 3 55.44 29.24 8.87
CA GLN A 3 55.58 30.41 9.76
C GLN A 3 54.32 31.31 9.75
N SER A 4 53.65 31.40 8.61
CA SER A 4 52.41 32.15 8.42
C SER A 4 51.23 31.51 9.18
N PHE A 5 51.15 30.17 9.21
CA PHE A 5 50.13 29.43 9.96
C PHE A 5 50.34 29.50 11.49
N GLY A 6 51.59 29.59 11.96
CA GLY A 6 51.90 29.76 13.39
C GLY A 6 51.44 31.09 13.98
N GLU A 7 51.57 32.19 13.23
CA GLU A 7 51.02 33.51 13.60
C GLU A 7 49.47 33.53 13.52
N LEU A 8 48.89 32.85 12.53
CA LEU A 8 47.43 32.73 12.37
C LEU A 8 46.79 31.90 13.49
N SER A 9 47.47 30.83 13.95
CA SER A 9 47.00 29.98 15.05
C SER A 9 46.86 30.72 16.38
N LYS A 10 47.61 31.80 16.61
CA LYS A 10 47.46 32.66 17.80
C LYS A 10 46.17 33.47 17.79
N HIS A 11 45.62 33.74 16.59
CA HIS A 11 44.40 34.51 16.37
C HIS A 11 43.16 33.62 16.15
N VAL A 12 43.36 32.35 15.77
CA VAL A 12 42.27 31.38 15.56
C VAL A 12 42.11 30.52 16.81
N LYS A 13 41.15 30.89 17.68
CA LYS A 13 40.71 30.01 18.78
C LYS A 13 39.88 28.87 18.19
N PRO A 14 40.33 27.59 18.22
CA PRO A 14 39.50 26.48 17.78
C PRO A 14 38.27 26.42 18.68
N ARG A 15 37.09 26.52 18.07
CA ARG A 15 35.82 26.42 18.78
C ARG A 15 35.59 24.94 19.08
N TYR A 16 35.89 24.50 20.30
CA TYR A 16 35.51 23.17 20.81
C TYR A 16 33.99 23.11 21.00
N GLY A 17 33.25 23.17 19.90
CA GLY A 17 31.82 22.90 19.87
C GLY A 17 31.57 21.41 19.65
N LYS A 18 30.39 20.95 20.08
CA LYS A 18 29.90 19.60 19.76
C LYS A 18 29.92 19.44 18.24
N ILE A 19 30.78 18.57 17.71
CA ILE A 19 30.87 18.27 16.27
C ILE A 19 29.52 17.68 15.85
N ARG A 20 28.76 18.40 15.02
CA ARG A 20 27.53 17.91 14.40
C ARG A 20 27.88 17.34 13.03
N ALA A 21 27.55 16.07 12.81
CA ALA A 21 27.81 15.39 11.54
C ALA A 21 26.82 15.79 10.43
N ASP A 22 25.69 16.41 10.79
CA ASP A 22 24.56 16.61 9.89
C ASP A 22 24.39 18.05 9.37
N ASN A 23 24.19 18.14 8.05
CA ASN A 23 23.97 19.39 7.33
C ASN A 23 22.50 19.87 7.45
N ALA A 24 22.24 21.14 7.13
CA ALA A 24 20.89 21.72 7.13
C ALA A 24 19.93 20.96 6.20
N ILE A 25 20.42 20.52 5.05
CA ILE A 25 19.68 19.73 4.06
C ILE A 25 19.24 18.39 4.67
N PHE A 26 20.12 17.67 5.35
CA PHE A 26 19.74 16.42 6.01
C PHE A 26 18.65 16.65 7.06
N ARG A 27 18.78 17.70 7.89
CA ARG A 27 17.75 18.05 8.87
C ARG A 27 16.39 18.36 8.24
N LEU A 28 16.37 18.99 7.06
CA LEU A 28 15.13 19.23 6.32
C LEU A 28 14.45 17.89 5.98
N HIS A 29 15.19 16.94 5.41
CA HIS A 29 14.63 15.65 5.00
C HIS A 29 14.18 14.78 6.18
N TYR A 30 15.04 14.52 7.18
CA TYR A 30 14.70 13.55 8.23
C TYR A 30 13.83 14.12 9.35
N ARG A 31 13.75 15.46 9.50
CA ARG A 31 12.87 16.10 10.51
C ARG A 31 11.65 16.75 9.89
N ALA A 32 11.85 17.73 9.01
CA ALA A 32 10.75 18.57 8.53
C ALA A 32 9.86 17.81 7.53
N THR A 33 10.45 17.19 6.50
CA THR A 33 9.69 16.41 5.53
C THR A 33 9.01 15.20 6.17
N SER A 34 9.71 14.44 7.02
CA SER A 34 9.11 13.32 7.74
C SER A 34 7.93 13.75 8.61
N LEU A 35 8.03 14.85 9.37
CA LEU A 35 6.94 15.36 10.19
C LEU A 35 5.74 15.84 9.35
N PHE A 36 6.00 16.54 8.26
CA PHE A 36 4.97 17.00 7.33
C PHE A 36 4.21 15.82 6.73
N LEU A 37 4.93 14.84 6.18
CA LEU A 37 4.32 13.64 5.58
C LEU A 37 3.54 12.82 6.60
N LEU A 38 4.04 12.69 7.84
CA LEU A 38 3.30 12.04 8.92
C LEU A 38 2.00 12.78 9.23
N THR A 39 2.03 14.11 9.27
CA THR A 39 0.84 14.94 9.49
C THR A 39 -0.18 14.77 8.36
N CYS A 40 0.27 14.83 7.10
CA CYS A 40 -0.59 14.58 5.95
C CYS A 40 -1.18 13.16 5.97
N CYS A 41 -0.37 12.15 6.34
CA CYS A 41 -0.82 10.77 6.46
C CYS A 41 -1.90 10.63 7.54
N ILE A 42 -1.70 11.25 8.71
CA ILE A 42 -2.69 11.28 9.79
C ILE A 42 -3.97 11.97 9.32
N LEU A 43 -3.88 13.12 8.65
CA LEU A 43 -5.04 13.84 8.14
C LEU A 43 -5.83 13.00 7.12
N VAL A 44 -5.15 12.41 6.12
CA VAL A 44 -5.80 11.54 5.14
C VAL A 44 -6.44 10.34 5.82
N THR A 45 -5.77 9.71 6.78
CA THR A 45 -6.31 8.59 7.55
C THR A 45 -7.53 9.02 8.37
N SER A 46 -7.50 10.20 8.99
CA SER A 46 -8.63 10.71 9.77
C SER A 46 -9.88 10.92 8.91
N ILE A 47 -9.73 11.36 7.66
CA ILE A 47 -10.83 11.52 6.71
C ILE A 47 -11.44 10.15 6.34
N GLN A 48 -10.65 9.07 6.31
CA GLN A 48 -11.16 7.72 6.07
C GLN A 48 -12.00 7.16 7.23
N PHE A 49 -11.73 7.60 8.47
CA PHE A 49 -12.46 7.12 9.66
C PHE A 49 -13.66 7.99 10.04
N ILE A 50 -13.62 9.29 9.74
CA ILE A 50 -14.62 10.27 10.18
C ILE A 50 -15.54 10.70 9.02
N GLY A 51 -15.05 10.66 7.77
CA GLY A 51 -15.80 11.06 6.58
C GLY A 51 -16.68 9.95 6.01
N LYS A 52 -17.83 10.30 5.44
CA LYS A 52 -18.64 9.38 4.63
C LYS A 52 -18.02 9.31 3.22
N PRO A 53 -17.72 8.11 2.67
CA PRO A 53 -17.03 7.97 1.38
C PRO A 53 -17.85 8.44 0.18
N ILE A 54 -19.19 8.44 0.31
CA ILE A 54 -20.13 9.01 -0.64
C ILE A 54 -21.36 9.53 0.12
N GLN A 55 -21.94 10.63 -0.37
CA GLN A 55 -23.21 11.16 0.10
C GLN A 55 -24.18 11.26 -1.09
N CYS A 56 -25.19 10.41 -1.08
CA CYS A 56 -26.25 10.38 -2.07
C CYS A 56 -27.37 11.33 -1.66
N ILE A 57 -27.89 12.08 -2.64
CA ILE A 57 -29.04 12.97 -2.48
C ILE A 57 -30.29 12.17 -2.90
N HIS A 58 -31.22 11.94 -1.98
CA HIS A 58 -32.48 11.25 -2.24
C HIS A 58 -33.55 11.72 -1.25
N GLY A 59 -34.83 11.46 -1.56
CA GLY A 59 -35.97 11.98 -0.79
C GLY A 59 -36.31 11.24 0.52
N SER A 60 -35.59 10.17 0.89
CA SER A 60 -35.93 9.32 2.04
C SER A 60 -34.83 9.30 3.10
N GLU A 61 -34.88 10.21 4.07
CA GLU A 61 -33.80 10.40 5.06
C GLU A 61 -33.45 9.11 5.84
N GLU A 62 -34.45 8.29 6.14
CA GLU A 62 -34.35 7.00 6.85
C GLU A 62 -33.46 5.97 6.15
N ALA A 63 -33.36 6.02 4.82
CA ALA A 63 -32.59 5.06 4.03
C ALA A 63 -31.16 5.53 3.72
N SER A 64 -30.75 6.74 4.15
CA SER A 64 -29.50 7.37 3.69
C SER A 64 -28.25 6.54 3.97
N GLY A 65 -28.16 5.89 5.13
CA GLY A 65 -27.03 5.00 5.43
C GLY A 65 -26.94 3.80 4.47
N ALA A 66 -28.08 3.18 4.18
CA ALA A 66 -28.17 2.03 3.29
C ALA A 66 -27.92 2.42 1.83
N VAL A 67 -28.50 3.54 1.36
CA VAL A 67 -28.32 4.05 -0.01
C VAL A 67 -26.87 4.45 -0.24
N ASN A 68 -26.23 5.19 0.67
CA ASN A 68 -24.83 5.56 0.52
C ASN A 68 -23.92 4.34 0.46
N THR A 69 -24.15 3.36 1.33
CA THR A 69 -23.38 2.10 1.33
C THR A 69 -23.61 1.32 0.04
N PHE A 70 -24.87 1.23 -0.41
CA PHE A 70 -25.22 0.55 -1.65
C PHE A 70 -24.58 1.24 -2.87
N CYS A 71 -24.67 2.56 -2.99
CA CYS A 71 -24.08 3.33 -4.09
C CYS A 71 -22.56 3.37 -4.04
N TRP A 72 -21.95 3.26 -2.86
CA TRP A 72 -20.51 3.11 -2.71
C TRP A 72 -20.00 1.77 -3.23
N ILE A 73 -20.76 0.70 -3.01
CA ILE A 73 -20.37 -0.66 -3.38
C ILE A 73 -20.89 -1.06 -4.77
N SER A 74 -22.00 -0.47 -5.20
CA SER A 74 -22.60 -0.70 -6.52
C SER A 74 -21.95 0.21 -7.56
N SER A 75 -21.86 -0.28 -8.78
CA SER A 75 -21.31 0.47 -9.91
C SER A 75 -22.04 1.80 -10.12
N THR A 76 -21.40 2.93 -9.80
CA THR A 76 -21.84 4.24 -10.27
C THR A 76 -21.50 4.38 -11.75
N PHE A 77 -22.28 5.19 -12.48
CA PHE A 77 -22.05 5.44 -13.89
C PHE A 77 -22.11 6.93 -14.21
N THR A 78 -21.34 7.34 -15.20
CA THR A 78 -21.46 8.65 -15.84
C THR A 78 -21.91 8.44 -17.28
N MET A 79 -22.59 9.43 -17.85
CA MET A 79 -23.10 9.39 -19.22
C MET A 79 -22.28 10.36 -20.08
N PRO A 80 -21.42 9.86 -20.99
CA PRO A 80 -20.53 10.71 -21.80
C PRO A 80 -21.27 11.72 -22.68
N ASP A 81 -22.48 11.36 -23.14
CA ASP A 81 -23.33 12.22 -23.97
C ASP A 81 -23.74 13.54 -23.27
N TYR A 82 -23.55 13.62 -21.95
CA TYR A 82 -23.81 14.81 -21.12
C TYR A 82 -22.53 15.56 -20.70
N TYR A 83 -21.36 15.25 -21.28
CA TYR A 83 -20.12 15.97 -20.98
C TYR A 83 -20.06 17.36 -21.61
N ASP A 84 -20.68 17.54 -22.78
CA ASP A 84 -20.65 18.82 -23.51
C ASP A 84 -21.83 19.75 -23.15
N LYS A 85 -22.68 19.34 -22.20
CA LYS A 85 -23.86 20.12 -21.78
C LYS A 85 -23.52 21.12 -20.69
N ILE A 86 -24.22 22.25 -20.70
CA ILE A 86 -23.97 23.37 -19.77
C ILE A 86 -24.61 23.06 -18.41
N GLU A 87 -23.81 23.15 -17.34
CA GLU A 87 -24.26 22.96 -15.97
C GLU A 87 -25.23 24.07 -15.52
N GLY A 88 -26.29 23.70 -14.81
CA GLY A 88 -27.28 24.62 -14.24
C GLY A 88 -28.41 25.02 -15.20
N THR A 89 -28.25 24.81 -16.51
CA THR A 89 -29.33 25.00 -17.51
C THR A 89 -29.81 23.68 -18.08
N GLU A 90 -28.91 22.88 -18.66
CA GLU A 90 -29.26 21.65 -19.37
C GLU A 90 -29.08 20.40 -18.51
N VAL A 91 -28.12 20.44 -17.58
CA VAL A 91 -27.79 19.34 -16.67
C VAL A 91 -27.50 19.86 -15.28
N ALA A 92 -27.77 19.06 -14.25
CA ALA A 92 -27.44 19.41 -12.88
C ALA A 92 -25.91 19.47 -12.64
N HIS A 93 -25.15 18.67 -13.39
CA HIS A 93 -23.70 18.57 -13.31
C HIS A 93 -23.16 17.82 -14.53
N TRP A 94 -21.88 18.01 -14.87
CA TRP A 94 -21.25 17.32 -16.00
C TRP A 94 -21.39 15.79 -15.90
N GLY A 95 -21.79 15.15 -17.01
CA GLY A 95 -21.92 13.70 -17.09
C GLY A 95 -23.13 13.07 -16.39
N LEU A 96 -24.09 13.88 -15.93
CA LEU A 96 -25.35 13.45 -15.29
C LEU A 96 -26.56 14.03 -16.04
N GLY A 97 -27.61 13.22 -16.21
CA GLY A 97 -28.79 13.58 -16.99
C GLY A 97 -29.90 12.52 -16.89
N PRO A 98 -31.07 12.74 -17.54
CA PRO A 98 -32.11 11.74 -17.61
C PRO A 98 -31.63 10.47 -18.35
N ASP A 99 -32.05 9.31 -17.88
CA ASP A 99 -31.71 8.01 -18.48
C ASP A 99 -32.63 7.74 -19.69
N LEU A 100 -32.19 8.11 -20.89
CA LEU A 100 -32.91 7.83 -22.13
C LEU A 100 -32.47 6.49 -22.76
N PRO A 101 -33.39 5.74 -23.38
CA PRO A 101 -33.03 4.56 -24.15
C PRO A 101 -32.11 4.95 -25.32
N ASN A 102 -30.96 4.27 -25.45
CA ASN A 102 -29.83 4.50 -26.38
C ASN A 102 -28.69 5.43 -25.91
N MET A 103 -28.66 5.90 -24.66
CA MET A 103 -27.52 6.66 -24.15
C MET A 103 -26.40 5.74 -23.64
N GLU A 104 -25.14 6.12 -23.88
CA GLU A 104 -23.99 5.32 -23.41
C GLU A 104 -23.77 5.52 -21.90
N LYS A 105 -23.59 4.42 -21.16
CA LYS A 105 -23.31 4.45 -19.71
C LYS A 105 -21.91 3.94 -19.44
N LYS A 106 -21.06 4.79 -18.87
CA LYS A 106 -19.72 4.44 -18.43
C LYS A 106 -19.71 4.09 -16.94
N TYR A 107 -19.64 2.81 -16.63
CA TYR A 107 -19.60 2.32 -15.26
C TYR A 107 -18.20 2.44 -14.64
N HIS A 108 -18.14 2.86 -13.36
CA HIS A 108 -16.88 3.11 -12.64
C HIS A 108 -16.45 1.97 -11.69
N SER A 109 -17.21 0.86 -11.59
CA SER A 109 -16.91 -0.25 -10.66
C SER A 109 -15.58 -0.96 -10.93
N TYR A 110 -15.21 -1.15 -12.20
CA TYR A 110 -13.97 -1.84 -12.54
C TYR A 110 -12.71 -1.11 -12.02
N TYR A 111 -12.77 0.22 -11.93
CA TYR A 111 -11.65 1.02 -11.43
C TYR A 111 -11.36 0.75 -9.95
N LEU A 112 -12.38 0.47 -9.12
CA LEU A 112 -12.16 0.21 -7.69
C LEU A 112 -11.40 -1.10 -7.49
N PHE A 113 -11.80 -2.15 -8.21
CA PHE A 113 -11.09 -3.43 -8.18
C PHE A 113 -9.65 -3.30 -8.69
N LEU A 114 -9.43 -2.67 -9.84
CA LEU A 114 -8.07 -2.48 -10.38
C LEU A 114 -7.19 -1.65 -9.44
N LYS A 115 -7.72 -0.57 -8.85
CA LYS A 115 -6.99 0.26 -7.87
C LYS A 115 -6.61 -0.56 -6.64
N PHE A 116 -7.51 -1.41 -6.15
CA PHE A 116 -7.25 -2.29 -5.01
C PHE A 116 -6.08 -3.25 -5.30
N VAL A 117 -6.14 -3.92 -6.44
CA VAL A 117 -5.15 -4.93 -6.85
C VAL A 117 -3.79 -4.28 -7.12
N LEU A 118 -3.80 -3.12 -7.76
CA LEU A 118 -2.59 -2.31 -7.94
C LEU A 118 -1.98 -1.91 -6.59
N CYS A 119 -2.80 -1.53 -5.60
CA CYS A 119 -2.33 -1.21 -4.27
C CYS A 119 -1.68 -2.41 -3.57
N GLU A 120 -2.26 -3.61 -3.67
CA GLU A 120 -1.64 -4.85 -3.15
C GLU A 120 -0.28 -5.13 -3.79
N PHE A 121 -0.19 -4.98 -5.11
CA PHE A 121 1.08 -5.13 -5.83
C PHE A 121 2.10 -4.08 -5.41
N LEU A 122 1.71 -2.80 -5.34
CA LEU A 122 2.58 -1.71 -4.91
C LEU A 122 3.06 -1.89 -3.47
N ASN A 123 2.22 -2.41 -2.57
CA ASN A 123 2.62 -2.71 -1.20
C ASN A 123 3.69 -3.82 -1.15
N PHE A 124 3.51 -4.89 -1.93
CA PHE A 124 4.52 -5.94 -2.04
C PHE A 124 5.82 -5.41 -2.67
N ALA A 125 5.72 -4.65 -3.77
CA ALA A 125 6.86 -4.02 -4.42
C ALA A 125 7.59 -3.07 -3.47
N ASN A 126 6.87 -2.28 -2.66
CA ASN A 126 7.46 -1.39 -1.66
C ASN A 126 8.29 -2.17 -0.64
N VAL A 127 7.78 -3.29 -0.10
CA VAL A 127 8.55 -4.14 0.82
C VAL A 127 9.80 -4.69 0.14
N MET A 128 9.69 -5.19 -1.09
CA MET A 128 10.82 -5.72 -1.85
C MET A 128 11.88 -4.63 -2.15
N ILE A 129 11.46 -3.43 -2.52
CA ILE A 129 12.34 -2.28 -2.74
C ILE A 129 13.06 -1.91 -1.44
N ASN A 130 12.35 -1.86 -0.30
CA ASN A 130 12.98 -1.56 0.98
C ASN A 130 14.02 -2.62 1.38
N ILE A 131 13.74 -3.91 1.17
CA ILE A 131 14.71 -4.99 1.39
C ILE A 131 15.93 -4.81 0.46
N TYR A 132 15.71 -4.57 -0.82
CA TYR A 132 16.78 -4.38 -1.80
C TYR A 132 17.67 -3.17 -1.48
N LEU A 133 17.07 -2.01 -1.23
CA LEU A 133 17.80 -0.79 -0.88
C LEU A 133 18.59 -0.96 0.41
N THR A 134 18.01 -1.63 1.41
CA THR A 134 18.70 -1.93 2.67
C THR A 134 19.86 -2.90 2.46
N ASN A 135 19.70 -3.88 1.56
CA ASN A 135 20.76 -4.80 1.20
C ASN A 135 21.91 -4.11 0.47
N VAL A 136 21.64 -3.21 -0.47
CA VAL A 136 22.67 -2.41 -1.14
C VAL A 136 23.36 -1.47 -0.14
N PHE A 137 22.62 -0.90 0.80
CA PHE A 137 23.19 -0.05 1.85
C PHE A 137 24.14 -0.78 2.80
N LEU A 138 23.94 -2.09 3.00
CA LEU A 138 24.73 -2.95 3.88
C LEU A 138 25.71 -3.87 3.11
N ASP A 139 26.17 -3.42 1.94
CA ASP A 139 27.14 -4.14 1.11
C ASP A 139 26.75 -5.59 0.79
N HIS A 140 25.44 -5.82 0.53
CA HIS A 140 24.84 -7.11 0.19
C HIS A 140 24.77 -8.17 1.29
N GLU A 141 25.05 -7.80 2.54
CA GLU A 141 25.03 -8.73 3.68
C GLU A 141 23.67 -8.78 4.40
N PHE A 142 22.71 -7.93 4.03
CA PHE A 142 21.43 -7.83 4.75
C PHE A 142 20.55 -9.07 4.56
N THR A 143 20.56 -9.74 3.41
CA THR A 143 19.69 -10.90 3.17
C THR A 143 20.03 -12.11 4.05
N THR A 144 21.33 -12.35 4.29
CA THR A 144 21.86 -13.43 5.14
C THR A 144 21.94 -13.04 6.62
N TYR A 145 21.80 -11.77 6.93
CA TYR A 145 22.00 -11.23 8.27
C TYR A 145 21.19 -11.92 9.38
N GLY A 146 19.87 -12.08 9.20
CA GLY A 146 19.03 -12.70 10.24
C GLY A 146 19.27 -14.19 10.43
N THR A 147 19.60 -14.92 9.36
CA THR A 147 19.94 -16.35 9.45
C THR A 147 21.27 -16.56 10.17
N GLU A 148 22.25 -15.68 9.92
CA GLU A 148 23.52 -15.68 10.65
C GLU A 148 23.35 -15.37 12.14
N VAL A 149 22.45 -14.45 12.51
CA VAL A 149 22.14 -14.16 13.92
C VAL A 149 21.50 -15.35 14.62
N ILE A 150 20.62 -16.10 13.95
CA ILE A 150 20.04 -17.35 14.51
C ILE A 150 21.12 -18.41 14.68
N ARG A 151 21.99 -18.60 13.68
CA ARG A 151 23.08 -19.59 13.76
C ARG A 151 24.04 -19.26 14.89
N PHE A 152 24.38 -17.98 15.03
CA PHE A 152 25.19 -17.47 16.13
C PHE A 152 24.59 -17.75 17.51
N ALA A 153 23.26 -17.66 17.65
CA ALA A 153 22.59 -17.96 18.92
C ALA A 153 22.69 -19.45 19.32
N GLN A 154 23.02 -20.34 18.38
CA GLN A 154 23.11 -21.78 18.58
C GLN A 154 24.56 -22.30 18.74
N GLU A 155 25.58 -21.53 18.33
CA GLU A 155 27.00 -21.93 18.40
C GLU A 155 27.60 -21.78 19.81
N ASP A 156 28.56 -22.64 20.19
CA ASP A 156 29.23 -22.64 21.51
C ASP A 156 30.16 -21.44 21.73
N GLN A 157 30.32 -21.01 22.99
CA GLN A 157 30.84 -19.70 23.40
C GLN A 157 32.31 -19.42 23.03
N GLU A 158 33.12 -20.44 22.75
CA GLU A 158 34.58 -20.34 22.67
C GLU A 158 35.10 -19.87 21.30
N ASN A 159 34.32 -20.03 20.23
CA ASN A 159 34.69 -19.63 18.86
C ASN A 159 33.75 -18.55 18.27
N ARG A 160 33.00 -17.86 19.14
CA ARG A 160 31.97 -16.90 18.76
C ARG A 160 32.56 -15.62 18.17
N THR A 161 32.44 -15.46 16.86
CA THR A 161 32.63 -14.17 16.19
C THR A 161 31.25 -13.62 15.83
N ASP A 162 30.83 -12.53 16.49
CA ASP A 162 29.52 -11.94 16.19
C ASP A 162 29.52 -11.45 14.73
N PRO A 163 28.65 -11.98 13.83
CA PRO A 163 28.57 -11.51 12.43
C PRO A 163 28.27 -10.01 12.37
N MET A 164 27.58 -9.53 13.41
CA MET A 164 27.26 -8.13 13.64
C MET A 164 28.45 -7.18 13.66
N ARG A 165 29.59 -7.61 14.23
CA ARG A 165 30.77 -6.74 14.41
C ARG A 165 31.50 -6.48 13.09
N LYS A 166 31.26 -7.31 12.06
CA LYS A 166 31.81 -7.13 10.70
C LYS A 166 31.15 -5.96 9.98
N ILE A 167 29.82 -5.85 10.08
CA ILE A 167 29.02 -4.83 9.39
C ILE A 167 28.95 -3.52 10.20
N PHE A 168 28.78 -3.64 11.52
CA PHE A 168 28.64 -2.49 12.43
C PHE A 168 29.67 -2.52 13.56
N PRO A 169 30.93 -2.11 13.32
CA PRO A 169 31.95 -2.10 14.35
C PRO A 169 31.60 -1.08 15.45
N ARG A 170 31.63 -1.53 16.71
CA ARG A 170 31.39 -0.67 17.89
C ARG A 170 32.64 0.04 18.38
N VAL A 171 33.82 -0.45 18.01
CA VAL A 171 35.12 0.13 18.36
C VAL A 171 36.03 0.17 17.14
N THR A 172 36.72 1.28 16.92
CA THR A 172 37.65 1.49 15.81
C THR A 172 38.95 2.11 16.30
N LYS A 173 40.02 1.99 15.51
CA LYS A 173 41.33 2.60 15.79
C LYS A 173 41.44 3.93 15.06
N CYS A 174 41.75 5.01 15.77
CA CYS A 174 42.08 6.30 15.18
C CYS A 174 43.55 6.62 15.46
N THR A 175 44.31 6.80 14.38
CA THR A 175 45.69 7.23 14.46
C THR A 175 45.74 8.76 14.36
N TRP A 176 46.23 9.40 15.42
CA TRP A 176 46.49 10.83 15.46
C TRP A 176 48.00 11.09 15.36
N TYR A 177 48.39 11.98 14.44
CA TYR A 177 49.79 12.37 14.26
C TYR A 177 50.04 13.71 14.94
N GLN A 178 51.06 13.76 15.80
CA GLN A 178 51.51 14.99 16.46
C GLN A 178 53.01 15.18 16.31
N TYR A 179 53.48 16.42 16.29
CA TYR A 179 54.90 16.75 16.22
C TYR A 179 55.46 17.06 17.61
N GLY A 180 56.56 16.42 17.98
CA GLY A 180 57.28 16.73 19.22
C GLY A 180 58.09 18.04 19.12
N PRO A 181 58.66 18.55 20.23
CA PRO A 181 59.50 19.76 20.24
C PRO A 181 60.71 19.70 19.32
N SER A 182 61.19 18.49 19.03
CA SER A 182 62.31 18.22 18.12
C SER A 182 61.89 18.09 16.64
N GLY A 183 60.60 18.27 16.31
CA GLY A 183 60.07 18.10 14.96
C GLY A 183 59.87 16.64 14.52
N SER A 184 60.11 15.67 15.40
CA SER A 184 59.85 14.25 15.12
C SER A 184 58.36 13.94 15.11
N LEU A 185 57.94 13.03 14.20
CA LEU A 185 56.57 12.57 14.07
C LEU A 185 56.25 11.55 15.16
N ASN A 186 55.30 11.88 16.04
CA ASN A 186 54.80 10.98 17.08
C ASN A 186 53.40 10.49 16.70
N LYS A 187 53.25 9.18 16.55
CA LYS A 187 52.00 8.52 16.15
C LYS A 187 51.28 8.01 17.40
N LEU A 188 50.15 8.60 17.72
CA LEU A 188 49.29 8.18 18.83
C LEU A 188 48.11 7.38 18.30
N ASP A 189 48.03 6.11 18.67
CA ASP A 189 46.93 5.22 18.31
C ASP A 189 45.89 5.20 19.44
N THR A 190 44.67 5.64 19.14
CA THR A 190 43.57 5.74 20.11
C THR A 190 42.41 4.81 19.72
N LEU A 191 41.68 4.31 20.72
CA LEU A 191 40.46 3.54 20.52
C LEU A 191 39.25 4.48 20.52
N CYS A 192 38.40 4.38 19.50
CA CYS A 192 37.19 5.18 19.33
C CYS A 192 35.96 4.28 19.43
N VAL A 193 35.02 4.62 20.32
CA VAL A 193 33.74 3.90 20.42
C VAL A 193 32.73 4.53 19.46
N LEU A 194 32.21 3.74 18.52
CA LEU A 194 31.14 4.14 17.60
C LEU A 194 29.78 3.86 18.25
N ALA A 195 29.38 4.75 19.17
CA ALA A 195 28.14 4.62 19.93
C ALA A 195 26.87 4.59 19.07
N LEU A 196 26.90 5.07 17.82
CA LEU A 196 25.76 4.95 16.90
C LEU A 196 25.55 3.51 16.41
N ASN A 197 26.65 2.77 16.20
CA ASN A 197 26.59 1.42 15.66
C ASN A 197 26.00 0.40 16.63
N ILE A 198 26.06 0.65 17.96
CA ILE A 198 25.39 -0.20 18.95
C ILE A 198 23.86 -0.14 18.85
N VAL A 199 23.30 0.99 18.40
CA VAL A 199 21.86 1.14 18.18
C VAL A 199 21.49 0.54 16.83
N ASN A 200 22.25 0.89 15.78
CA ASN A 200 22.01 0.40 14.43
C ASN A 200 21.96 -1.13 14.39
N GLU A 201 22.90 -1.83 15.04
CA GLU A 201 22.89 -3.29 15.05
C GLU A 201 21.61 -3.90 15.60
N LYS A 202 20.93 -3.27 16.57
CA LYS A 202 19.68 -3.82 17.13
C LYS A 202 18.49 -3.50 16.24
N VAL A 203 18.48 -2.28 15.68
CA VAL A 203 17.43 -1.82 14.77
C VAL A 203 17.41 -2.67 13.51
N TYR A 204 18.56 -2.92 12.88
CA TYR A 204 18.62 -3.70 11.64
C TYR A 204 18.29 -5.18 11.85
N VAL A 205 18.57 -5.76 13.02
CA VAL A 205 18.13 -7.14 13.34
C VAL A 205 16.61 -7.19 13.42
N PHE A 206 15.99 -6.26 14.14
CA PHE A 206 14.54 -6.19 14.24
C PHE A 206 13.89 -5.96 12.86
N LEU A 207 14.43 -5.02 12.07
CA LEU A 207 13.93 -4.72 10.72
C LEU A 207 14.02 -5.92 9.78
N TRP A 208 15.06 -6.74 9.87
CA TRP A 208 15.19 -7.93 9.05
C TRP A 208 14.02 -8.90 9.26
N PHE A 209 13.75 -9.28 10.51
CA PHE A 209 12.63 -10.17 10.83
C PHE A 209 11.29 -9.56 10.44
N TRP A 210 11.11 -8.26 10.70
CA TRP A 210 9.91 -7.52 10.35
C TRP A 210 9.65 -7.52 8.83
N PHE A 211 10.67 -7.24 8.01
CA PHE A 211 10.54 -7.24 6.55
C PHE A 211 10.26 -8.63 5.98
N ILE A 212 10.85 -9.69 6.53
CA ILE A 212 10.53 -11.07 6.11
C ILE A 212 9.07 -11.41 6.43
N VAL A 213 8.59 -11.08 7.62
CA VAL A 213 7.18 -11.31 7.99
C VAL A 213 6.24 -10.50 7.11
N LEU A 214 6.53 -9.22 6.88
CA LEU A 214 5.73 -8.37 5.99
C LEU A 214 5.72 -8.89 4.55
N ALA A 215 6.88 -9.29 4.02
CA ALA A 215 6.99 -9.86 2.67
C ALA A 215 6.20 -11.16 2.53
N ALA A 216 6.25 -12.03 3.54
CA ALA A 216 5.49 -13.28 3.56
C ALA A 216 3.97 -13.02 3.62
N LEU A 217 3.51 -12.13 4.50
CA LEU A 217 2.07 -11.81 4.62
C LEU A 217 1.52 -11.12 3.36
N THR A 218 2.24 -10.14 2.84
CA THR A 218 1.83 -9.42 1.61
C THR A 218 1.93 -10.32 0.38
N GLY A 219 2.96 -11.15 0.28
CA GLY A 219 3.10 -12.17 -0.77
C GLY A 219 1.98 -13.21 -0.73
N ALA A 220 1.65 -13.74 0.45
CA ALA A 220 0.54 -14.68 0.62
C ALA A 220 -0.81 -14.05 0.24
N ALA A 221 -1.06 -12.78 0.62
CA ALA A 221 -2.25 -12.05 0.24
C ALA A 221 -2.34 -11.86 -1.30
N LEU A 222 -1.22 -11.53 -1.95
CA LEU A 222 -1.17 -11.36 -3.40
C LEU A 222 -1.39 -12.70 -4.12
N ILE A 223 -0.77 -13.80 -3.66
CA ILE A 223 -0.98 -15.15 -4.20
C ILE A 223 -2.45 -15.55 -4.07
N TYR A 224 -3.05 -15.34 -2.89
CA TYR A 224 -4.47 -15.58 -2.68
C TYR A 224 -5.31 -14.79 -3.68
N ARG A 225 -5.01 -13.50 -3.88
CA ARG A 225 -5.74 -12.66 -4.84
C ARG A 225 -5.59 -13.14 -6.29
N LEU A 226 -4.36 -13.41 -6.73
CA LEU A 226 -4.08 -13.94 -8.06
C LEU A 226 -4.80 -15.28 -8.30
N SER A 227 -4.82 -16.16 -7.29
CA SER A 227 -5.55 -17.43 -7.39
C SER A 227 -7.05 -17.23 -7.62
N THR A 228 -7.67 -16.24 -6.97
CA THR A 228 -9.09 -15.91 -7.19
C THR A 228 -9.39 -15.28 -8.54
N MET A 229 -8.40 -14.64 -9.17
CA MET A 229 -8.56 -14.03 -10.49
C MET A 229 -8.40 -15.05 -11.61
N LEU A 230 -7.36 -15.88 -11.53
CA LEU A 230 -6.99 -16.83 -12.58
C LEU A 230 -7.89 -18.06 -12.60
N VAL A 231 -8.43 -18.46 -11.45
CA VAL A 231 -9.17 -19.71 -11.31
C VAL A 231 -10.66 -19.43 -11.02
N PRO A 232 -11.56 -19.50 -12.03
CA PRO A 232 -13.00 -19.30 -11.82
C PRO A 232 -13.62 -20.36 -10.90
N PHE A 233 -13.03 -21.55 -10.80
CA PHE A 233 -13.46 -22.59 -9.86
C PHE A 233 -13.28 -22.18 -8.39
N ILE A 234 -12.22 -21.43 -8.06
CA ILE A 234 -11.99 -20.94 -6.70
C ILE A 234 -13.05 -19.90 -6.33
N ARG A 235 -13.40 -19.01 -7.26
CA ARG A 235 -14.49 -18.02 -7.10
C ARG A 235 -15.82 -18.67 -6.76
N LEU A 236 -16.15 -19.72 -7.51
CA LEU A 236 -17.36 -20.52 -7.31
C LEU A 236 -17.35 -21.18 -5.94
N ARG A 237 -16.26 -21.89 -5.59
CA ARG A 237 -16.14 -22.58 -4.30
C ARG A 237 -16.29 -21.64 -3.10
N MET A 238 -15.67 -20.46 -3.15
CA MET A 238 -15.79 -19.48 -2.05
C MET A 238 -17.22 -18.97 -1.84
N LEU A 239 -17.93 -18.69 -2.94
CA LEU A 239 -19.32 -18.28 -2.86
C LEU A 239 -20.22 -19.41 -2.35
N ARG A 240 -19.97 -20.65 -2.76
CA ARG A 240 -20.70 -21.83 -2.26
C ARG A 240 -20.47 -22.08 -0.77
N LEU A 241 -19.24 -21.92 -0.28
CA LEU A 241 -18.91 -22.07 1.14
C LEU A 241 -19.68 -21.09 2.04
N ARG A 242 -19.97 -19.87 1.56
CA ARG A 242 -20.79 -18.88 2.29
C ARG A 242 -22.29 -18.99 2.02
N GLY A 243 -22.66 -19.20 0.75
CA GLY A 243 -24.04 -19.31 0.30
C GLY A 243 -24.73 -20.59 0.76
N GLY A 244 -23.98 -21.68 0.97
CA GLY A 244 -24.52 -23.00 1.30
C GLY A 244 -25.07 -23.73 0.07
N SER A 245 -25.11 -25.07 0.15
CA SER A 245 -25.42 -25.95 -0.99
C SER A 245 -26.81 -25.74 -1.61
N SER A 246 -27.77 -25.19 -0.86
CA SER A 246 -29.14 -24.95 -1.33
C SER A 246 -29.26 -23.88 -2.43
N TYR A 247 -28.18 -23.15 -2.75
CA TYR A 247 -28.18 -22.03 -3.70
C TYR A 247 -27.21 -22.21 -4.87
N ASP A 248 -26.60 -23.39 -5.01
CA ASP A 248 -25.63 -23.69 -6.07
C ASP A 248 -26.25 -23.44 -7.46
N VAL A 249 -27.53 -23.79 -7.64
CA VAL A 249 -28.29 -23.56 -8.89
C VAL A 249 -28.38 -22.08 -9.26
N PHE A 250 -28.61 -21.19 -8.27
CA PHE A 250 -28.67 -19.75 -8.53
C PHE A 250 -27.28 -19.18 -8.80
N LEU A 251 -26.26 -19.60 -8.05
CA LEU A 251 -24.88 -19.14 -8.22
C LEU A 251 -24.32 -19.49 -9.60
N ASP A 252 -24.63 -20.69 -10.10
CA ASP A 252 -24.21 -21.15 -11.43
C ASP A 252 -24.83 -20.30 -12.55
N SER A 253 -26.01 -19.70 -12.34
CA SER A 253 -26.64 -18.79 -13.30
C SER A 253 -26.02 -17.38 -13.33
N ILE A 254 -25.42 -16.92 -12.22
CA ILE A 254 -24.95 -15.54 -12.04
C ILE A 254 -23.45 -15.41 -12.34
N ILE A 255 -22.64 -16.39 -11.91
CA ILE A 255 -21.18 -16.36 -12.01
C ILE A 255 -20.64 -16.15 -13.44
N PRO A 256 -21.19 -16.78 -14.50
CA PRO A 256 -20.73 -16.51 -15.87
C PRO A 256 -21.07 -15.09 -16.35
N LYS A 257 -22.04 -14.41 -15.73
CA LYS A 257 -22.48 -13.04 -16.06
C LYS A 257 -21.72 -11.96 -15.30
N LEU A 258 -21.03 -12.33 -14.21
CA LEU A 258 -20.31 -11.39 -13.35
C LEU A 258 -18.86 -11.20 -13.81
N ASN A 259 -18.47 -9.94 -13.96
CA ASN A 259 -17.06 -9.57 -14.06
C ASN A 259 -16.31 -9.88 -12.76
N VAL A 260 -14.99 -9.98 -12.84
CA VAL A 260 -14.14 -10.27 -11.67
C VAL A 260 -14.32 -9.23 -10.55
N GLY A 261 -14.49 -7.95 -10.92
CA GLY A 261 -14.75 -6.86 -9.97
C GLY A 261 -16.10 -7.01 -9.25
N ASP A 262 -17.16 -7.39 -9.97
CA ASP A 262 -18.50 -7.56 -9.39
C ASP A 262 -18.53 -8.78 -8.45
N TRP A 263 -17.86 -9.88 -8.83
CA TRP A 263 -17.65 -11.03 -7.94
C TRP A 263 -16.91 -10.61 -6.66
N PHE A 264 -15.84 -9.81 -6.80
CA PHE A 264 -15.07 -9.34 -5.67
C PHE A 264 -15.91 -8.48 -4.72
N MET A 265 -16.70 -7.55 -5.24
CA MET A 265 -17.61 -6.73 -4.44
C MET A 265 -18.65 -7.59 -3.71
N LEU A 266 -19.27 -8.55 -4.42
CA LEU A 266 -20.22 -9.48 -3.81
C LEU A 266 -19.57 -10.32 -2.71
N TYR A 267 -18.33 -10.76 -2.91
CA TYR A 267 -17.57 -11.49 -1.90
C TYR A 267 -17.27 -10.61 -0.67
N GLN A 268 -16.88 -9.36 -0.87
CA GLN A 268 -16.59 -8.41 0.20
C GLN A 268 -17.83 -8.05 1.00
N ILE A 269 -18.96 -7.77 0.33
CA ILE A 269 -20.27 -7.61 0.98
C ILE A 269 -20.61 -8.85 1.81
N GLY A 270 -20.42 -10.04 1.22
CA GLY A 270 -20.65 -11.31 1.90
C GLY A 270 -19.82 -11.44 3.16
N ARG A 271 -18.56 -10.97 3.16
CA ARG A 271 -17.67 -11.02 4.32
C ARG A 271 -18.13 -10.20 5.52
N HIS A 272 -18.89 -9.15 5.30
CA HIS A 272 -19.37 -8.23 6.35
C HIS A 272 -20.84 -8.42 6.72
N MET A 273 -21.55 -9.35 6.08
CA MET A 273 -22.95 -9.67 6.39
C MET A 273 -23.11 -11.06 6.99
N ASP A 274 -24.17 -11.23 7.78
CA ASP A 274 -24.58 -12.55 8.25
C ASP A 274 -24.91 -13.47 7.07
N SER A 275 -24.57 -14.75 7.21
CA SER A 275 -24.73 -15.75 6.16
C SER A 275 -26.18 -15.88 5.67
N LEU A 276 -27.18 -15.73 6.55
CA LEU A 276 -28.59 -15.85 6.20
C LEU A 276 -29.08 -14.63 5.40
N ILE A 277 -28.64 -13.43 5.80
CA ILE A 277 -28.97 -12.17 5.12
C ILE A 277 -28.31 -12.13 3.75
N TYR A 278 -27.04 -12.55 3.67
CA TYR A 278 -26.30 -12.63 2.43
C TYR A 278 -26.96 -13.57 1.40
N ARG A 279 -27.49 -14.71 1.84
CA ARG A 279 -28.25 -15.63 0.97
C ARG A 279 -29.51 -14.98 0.38
N ARG A 280 -30.29 -14.29 1.21
CA ARG A 280 -31.48 -13.56 0.75
C ARG A 280 -31.10 -12.46 -0.24
N PHE A 281 -30.04 -11.72 0.05
CA PHE A 281 -29.49 -10.71 -0.85
C PHE A 281 -29.10 -11.30 -2.21
N LEU A 282 -28.31 -12.38 -2.23
CA LEU A 282 -27.91 -13.06 -3.48
C LEU A 282 -29.11 -13.53 -4.30
N SER A 283 -30.15 -14.09 -3.66
CA SER A 283 -31.34 -14.55 -4.37
C SER A 283 -32.13 -13.41 -5.05
N LYS A 284 -32.23 -12.25 -4.40
CA LYS A 284 -32.87 -11.06 -4.98
C LYS A 284 -32.01 -10.45 -6.08
N PHE A 285 -30.69 -10.40 -5.87
CA PHE A 285 -29.72 -9.91 -6.83
C PHE A 285 -29.75 -10.75 -8.13
N ALA A 286 -29.83 -12.08 -8.01
CA ALA A 286 -29.96 -13.00 -9.14
C ALA A 286 -31.19 -12.73 -10.01
N LYS A 287 -32.35 -12.54 -9.37
CA LYS A 287 -33.62 -12.25 -10.07
C LYS A 287 -33.54 -10.93 -10.81
N SER A 288 -33.05 -9.88 -10.16
CA SER A 288 -32.92 -8.55 -10.75
C SER A 288 -31.96 -8.53 -11.95
N LEU A 289 -30.87 -9.31 -11.90
CA LEU A 289 -29.96 -9.45 -13.04
C LEU A 289 -30.63 -10.09 -14.26
N ASN A 290 -31.39 -11.16 -14.07
CA ASN A 290 -32.10 -11.83 -15.16
C ASN A 290 -33.20 -10.93 -15.76
N GLU A 291 -33.88 -10.12 -14.95
CA GLU A 291 -34.88 -9.14 -15.42
C GLU A 291 -34.24 -7.99 -16.24
N LEU A 292 -33.05 -7.54 -15.87
CA LEU A 292 -32.30 -6.53 -16.62
C LEU A 292 -31.83 -7.07 -17.98
N GLU A 293 -31.34 -8.30 -18.01
CA GLU A 293 -30.88 -8.96 -19.24
C GLU A 293 -32.04 -9.22 -20.21
N GLY A 294 -33.20 -9.65 -19.70
CA GLY A 294 -34.43 -9.78 -20.50
C GLY A 294 -34.83 -8.48 -21.18
N ARG A 295 -34.81 -7.36 -20.44
CA ARG A 295 -35.11 -6.02 -21.01
C ARG A 295 -34.08 -5.57 -22.05
N HIS A 296 -32.78 -5.85 -21.82
CA HIS A 296 -31.73 -5.55 -22.78
C HIS A 296 -31.89 -6.35 -24.08
N LEU A 297 -32.25 -7.63 -23.99
CA LEU A 297 -32.51 -8.48 -25.16
C LEU A 297 -33.76 -8.04 -25.93
N GLU A 298 -34.83 -7.65 -25.24
CA GLU A 298 -36.04 -7.07 -25.88
C GLU A 298 -35.72 -5.76 -26.62
N MET A 299 -34.95 -4.86 -26.00
CA MET A 299 -34.52 -3.61 -26.65
C MET A 299 -33.58 -3.85 -27.84
N ALA A 300 -32.68 -4.83 -27.75
CA ALA A 300 -31.80 -5.21 -28.85
C ALA A 300 -32.57 -5.84 -30.01
N ALA A 301 -33.58 -6.66 -29.72
CA ALA A 301 -34.47 -7.25 -30.73
C ALA A 301 -35.29 -6.17 -31.46
N LEU A 302 -35.82 -5.18 -30.74
CA LEU A 302 -36.50 -4.01 -31.32
C LEU A 302 -35.60 -3.20 -32.27
N LYS A 303 -34.29 -3.16 -32.00
CA LYS A 303 -33.28 -2.47 -32.84
C LYS A 303 -32.92 -3.25 -34.11
N SER A 304 -33.19 -4.56 -34.14
CA SER A 304 -32.87 -5.46 -35.27
C SER A 304 -34.01 -5.63 -36.28
N SER A 305 -35.21 -5.14 -35.96
CA SER A 305 -36.32 -5.14 -36.92
C SER A 305 -36.05 -4.10 -38.01
N PRO A 306 -35.98 -4.47 -39.30
CA PRO A 306 -35.85 -3.48 -40.36
C PRO A 306 -37.08 -2.58 -40.32
N SER A 307 -36.86 -1.27 -40.46
CA SER A 307 -37.91 -0.30 -40.72
C SER A 307 -38.65 -0.73 -42.00
N LEU A 308 -39.81 -1.37 -41.83
CA LEU A 308 -40.83 -1.37 -42.88
C LEU A 308 -41.42 0.04 -42.91
N GLY A 309 -40.92 0.84 -43.83
CA GLY A 309 -41.39 2.18 -44.16
C GLY A 309 -40.70 2.66 -45.41
#